data_AF-A0A6A3A7E1-F1
#
_entry.id   AF-A0A6A3A7E1-F1
#
_cell.length_a   1.000
_cell.length_b   1.000
_cell.length_c   1.000
_cell.angle_alpha   90.00
_cell.angle_beta   90.00
_cell.angle_gamma   90.00
#
_symmetry.space_group_name_H-M   'P 1'
#
loop_
_entity.id
_entity.type
_entity.pdbx_description
1 polymer ?
#
loop_
_entity_poly.entity_id
_entity_poly.type
_entity_poly.pdbx_seq_one_letter_code
_entity_poly.pdbx_strand_id
1 'polypeptide(L)'
;MVVLQSIDVIGRVLKVVFSLLDGVDLAACMMVYELIFSEAVPGPALQRGIKTPPAGICDMLKFHLEDPEYKMTFPVDPRFTIPWSHTVSVSVLVGRKDPNKIACIIDKSLFDYIDRTASRAVAYDFLVFSPNYPFISGIRAWISLLFAEDGNDGVMDVLGIELDLCDAANSKEDVLWLLDMLDWN
;
A
#
# COMPACT_ATOMS: atom_id res chain seq x y z
N MET A 1 -8.26 -1.74 -18.76
CA MET A 1 -7.34 -0.76 -19.37
C MET A 1 -7.36 0.54 -18.56
N VAL A 2 -6.32 0.82 -17.77
CA VAL A 2 -6.13 2.12 -17.10
C VAL A 2 -4.74 2.65 -17.48
N VAL A 3 -4.74 3.69 -18.30
CA VAL A 3 -3.54 4.43 -18.72
C VAL A 3 -3.15 5.41 -17.63
N LEU A 4 -1.84 5.61 -17.39
CA LEU A 4 -1.35 6.75 -16.61
C LEU A 4 -0.19 7.45 -17.34
N GLN A 5 -0.51 8.63 -17.88
CA GLN A 5 0.40 9.78 -17.95
C GLN A 5 0.15 10.63 -16.69
N SER A 6 0.99 11.59 -16.24
CA SER A 6 2.45 11.77 -16.24
C SER A 6 2.74 13.18 -15.67
N ILE A 7 3.77 13.36 -14.82
CA ILE A 7 4.51 14.65 -14.57
C ILE A 7 3.67 15.79 -13.90
N ASP A 8 4.11 16.68 -13.00
CA ASP A 8 5.35 16.93 -12.22
C ASP A 8 4.91 17.63 -10.88
N VAL A 9 5.71 18.05 -9.88
CA VAL A 9 7.16 18.06 -9.59
C VAL A 9 7.38 17.45 -8.19
N ILE A 10 8.62 17.30 -7.71
CA ILE A 10 9.00 16.70 -6.40
C ILE A 10 8.68 15.18 -6.32
N GLY A 11 7.86 14.66 -7.23
CA GLY A 11 8.38 13.70 -8.21
C GLY A 11 8.20 12.19 -7.94
N ARG A 12 7.60 11.78 -6.82
CA ARG A 12 7.21 10.37 -6.63
C ARG A 12 5.71 10.20 -6.37
N VAL A 13 5.15 9.19 -7.04
CA VAL A 13 3.76 8.75 -6.95
C VAL A 13 3.78 7.30 -6.47
N LEU A 14 3.12 7.02 -5.35
CA LEU A 14 2.89 5.67 -4.87
C LEU A 14 1.57 5.17 -5.45
N LYS A 15 1.60 4.18 -6.35
CA LYS A 15 0.40 3.55 -6.85
C LYS A 15 0.18 2.22 -6.12
N VAL A 16 -0.94 2.09 -5.43
CA VAL A 16 -1.32 0.83 -4.76
C VAL A 16 -2.40 0.15 -5.59
N VAL A 17 -2.25 -1.15 -5.86
CA VAL A 17 -3.15 -1.92 -6.75
C VAL A 17 -3.57 -3.19 -6.02
N PHE A 18 -4.88 -3.43 -5.93
CA PHE A 18 -5.46 -4.61 -5.27
C PHE A 18 -6.19 -5.51 -6.24
N SER A 19 -5.89 -6.81 -6.18
CA SER A 19 -6.46 -7.83 -7.07
C SER A 19 -6.95 -9.06 -6.30
N LEU A 20 -8.09 -9.60 -6.72
CA LEU A 20 -8.50 -10.98 -6.45
C LEU A 20 -7.69 -11.92 -7.35
N LEU A 21 -7.09 -13.00 -6.81
CA LEU A 21 -6.04 -13.78 -7.50
C LEU A 21 -6.50 -15.05 -8.27
N ASP A 22 -5.89 -15.28 -9.45
CA ASP A 22 -5.24 -16.52 -9.94
C ASP A 22 -4.06 -16.21 -10.92
N GLY A 23 -2.96 -17.00 -10.98
CA GLY A 23 -1.71 -16.64 -11.73
C GLY A 23 -1.85 -16.36 -13.26
N VAL A 24 -0.92 -15.67 -13.98
CA VAL A 24 0.48 -15.22 -13.74
C VAL A 24 0.82 -14.00 -14.69
N ASP A 25 2.05 -13.45 -14.62
CA ASP A 25 2.75 -12.53 -15.57
C ASP A 25 2.25 -11.06 -15.71
N LEU A 26 3.04 -10.08 -15.21
CA LEU A 26 2.60 -8.72 -14.84
C LEU A 26 1.85 -7.92 -15.93
N ALA A 27 2.17 -8.11 -17.20
CA ALA A 27 1.48 -7.40 -18.30
C ALA A 27 0.13 -8.04 -18.67
N ALA A 28 -0.01 -9.36 -18.50
CA ALA A 28 -1.27 -10.08 -18.67
C ALA A 28 -2.15 -9.97 -17.41
N CYS A 29 -1.53 -9.92 -16.23
CA CYS A 29 -2.16 -9.80 -14.92
C CYS A 29 -3.28 -8.75 -14.86
N MET A 30 -3.01 -7.51 -15.28
CA MET A 30 -3.99 -6.41 -15.23
C MET A 30 -5.22 -6.59 -16.16
N MET A 31 -5.28 -7.69 -16.91
CA MET A 31 -6.40 -8.07 -17.79
C MET A 31 -7.06 -9.40 -17.39
N VAL A 32 -6.53 -10.12 -16.39
CA VAL A 32 -7.04 -11.43 -15.92
C VAL A 32 -7.61 -11.37 -14.50
N TYR A 33 -7.09 -10.48 -13.64
CA TYR A 33 -7.62 -10.29 -12.28
C TYR A 33 -8.79 -9.30 -12.22
N GLU A 34 -9.70 -9.51 -11.27
CA GLU A 34 -10.65 -8.49 -10.86
C GLU A 34 -9.95 -7.46 -9.96
N LEU A 35 -9.92 -6.22 -10.45
CA LEU A 35 -9.28 -5.08 -9.79
C LEU A 35 -10.27 -4.44 -8.81
N ILE A 36 -9.98 -4.53 -7.50
CA ILE A 36 -10.83 -3.95 -6.45
C ILE A 36 -10.56 -2.45 -6.31
N PHE A 37 -9.27 -2.07 -6.27
CA PHE A 37 -8.83 -0.69 -6.03
C PHE A 37 -7.51 -0.41 -6.73
N SER A 38 -7.36 0.81 -7.27
CA SER A 38 -6.11 1.31 -7.85
C SER A 38 -6.07 2.83 -7.79
N GLU A 39 -5.27 3.39 -6.88
CA GLU A 39 -5.05 4.84 -6.79
C GLU A 39 -3.57 5.21 -6.89
N ALA A 40 -3.30 6.36 -7.52
CA ALA A 40 -1.99 6.96 -7.67
C ALA A 40 -1.83 8.11 -6.66
N VAL A 41 -1.22 7.82 -5.51
CA VAL A 41 -1.11 8.71 -4.36
C VAL A 41 0.14 9.61 -4.47
N PRO A 42 -0.01 10.95 -4.48
CA PRO A 42 1.14 11.86 -4.43
C PRO A 42 1.81 11.86 -3.06
N GLY A 43 3.15 12.00 -3.01
CA GLY A 43 3.91 12.08 -1.76
C GLY A 43 3.35 13.04 -0.67
N PRO A 44 2.84 14.25 -1.01
CA PRO A 44 2.19 15.13 -0.03
C PRO A 44 0.88 14.59 0.58
N ALA A 45 0.18 13.67 -0.08
CA ALA A 45 -1.01 13.02 0.47
C ALA A 45 -0.61 11.99 1.54
N LEU A 46 0.40 11.14 1.27
CA LEU A 46 1.00 10.23 2.25
C LEU A 46 1.52 10.96 3.48
N GLN A 47 2.14 12.14 3.30
CA GLN A 47 2.62 12.98 4.41
C GLN A 47 1.51 13.56 5.28
N ARG A 48 0.26 13.64 4.78
CA ARG A 48 -0.86 14.07 5.61
C ARG A 48 -1.37 12.92 6.48
N GLY A 49 -1.38 11.69 5.98
CA GLY A 49 -1.93 10.55 6.71
C GLY A 49 -3.42 10.70 7.04
N ILE A 50 -3.94 9.82 7.88
CA ILE A 50 -5.34 9.84 8.35
C ILE A 50 -5.45 10.68 9.63
N LYS A 51 -5.33 12.02 9.52
CA LYS A 51 -5.34 12.93 10.69
C LYS A 51 -6.68 13.03 11.41
N THR A 52 -7.77 12.83 10.68
CA THR A 52 -9.12 12.85 11.22
C THR A 52 -9.72 11.49 10.89
N PRO A 53 -9.56 10.48 11.77
CA PRO A 53 -10.15 9.17 11.53
C PRO A 53 -11.66 9.33 11.31
N PRO A 54 -12.24 8.64 10.30
CA PRO A 54 -13.68 8.68 10.10
C PRO A 54 -14.44 8.14 11.31
N ALA A 55 -15.69 8.56 11.49
CA ALA A 55 -16.58 7.93 12.45
C ALA A 55 -16.75 6.43 12.14
N GLY A 56 -16.77 5.59 13.18
CA GLY A 56 -16.94 4.13 13.05
C GLY A 56 -15.66 3.29 13.10
N ILE A 57 -14.50 3.87 13.44
CA ILE A 57 -13.30 3.06 13.76
C ILE A 57 -13.27 2.64 15.23
N CYS A 58 -12.71 1.47 15.51
CA CYS A 58 -12.53 0.98 16.88
C CYS A 58 -11.39 1.73 17.59
N ASP A 59 -11.38 1.69 18.93
CA ASP A 59 -10.35 2.35 19.75
C ASP A 59 -8.94 1.81 19.45
N MET A 60 -8.77 0.52 19.14
CA MET A 60 -7.45 -0.04 18.79
C MET A 60 -6.91 0.54 17.49
N LEU A 61 -7.72 0.63 16.43
CA LEU A 61 -7.31 1.26 15.17
C LEU A 61 -6.99 2.75 15.39
N LYS A 62 -7.75 3.43 16.26
CA LYS A 62 -7.48 4.81 16.63
C LYS A 62 -6.13 4.97 17.33
N PHE A 63 -5.82 4.14 18.34
CA PHE A 63 -4.52 4.16 19.02
C PHE A 63 -3.37 3.85 18.05
N HIS A 64 -3.57 2.92 17.11
CA HIS A 64 -2.58 2.62 16.07
C HIS A 64 -2.34 3.78 15.10
N LEU A 65 -3.38 4.57 14.77
CA LEU A 65 -3.24 5.79 13.95
C LEU A 65 -2.65 7.00 14.72
N GLU A 66 -2.72 7.00 16.04
CA GLU A 66 -2.14 8.02 16.94
C GLU A 66 -0.69 7.68 17.37
N ASP A 67 -0.16 6.54 16.94
CA ASP A 67 1.18 6.04 17.22
C ASP A 67 2.29 6.99 16.69
N PRO A 68 3.33 7.32 17.48
CA PRO A 68 4.45 8.13 17.02
C PRO A 68 5.38 7.44 15.98
N GLU A 69 5.29 6.13 15.77
CA GLU A 69 6.06 5.41 14.75
C GLU A 69 5.73 5.90 13.32
N TYR A 70 6.76 6.09 12.49
CA TYR A 70 6.57 6.65 11.16
C TYR A 70 5.97 5.64 10.17
N LYS A 71 4.65 5.72 9.96
CA LYS A 71 3.87 4.89 9.04
C LYS A 71 3.30 5.76 7.92
N MET A 72 3.40 5.32 6.65
CA MET A 72 2.75 6.01 5.53
C MET A 72 1.29 5.58 5.45
N THR A 73 0.38 6.41 5.94
CA THR A 73 -1.06 6.15 5.82
C THR A 73 -1.71 6.98 4.71
N PHE A 74 -2.76 6.42 4.11
CA PHE A 74 -3.55 7.06 3.06
C PHE A 74 -5.04 6.75 3.29
N PRO A 75 -5.90 7.77 3.48
CA PRO A 75 -7.35 7.56 3.54
C PRO A 75 -7.89 7.26 2.14
N VAL A 76 -8.76 6.25 2.03
CA VAL A 76 -9.39 5.86 0.78
C VAL A 76 -10.76 6.56 0.65
N ASP A 77 -10.99 7.24 -0.47
CA ASP A 77 -12.28 7.88 -0.79
C ASP A 77 -12.56 7.79 -2.31
N PRO A 78 -13.69 7.19 -2.75
CA PRO A 78 -14.70 6.51 -1.95
C PRO A 78 -14.17 5.20 -1.34
N ARG A 79 -14.68 4.84 -0.15
CA ARG A 79 -14.44 3.52 0.47
C ARG A 79 -14.90 2.38 -0.44
N PHE A 80 -14.31 1.20 -0.24
CA PHE A 80 -14.70 -0.03 -0.93
C PHE A 80 -14.84 -1.17 0.07
N THR A 81 -15.70 -2.14 -0.24
CA THR A 81 -15.93 -3.32 0.59
C THR A 81 -15.27 -4.56 0.02
N ILE A 82 -14.69 -5.39 0.88
CA ILE A 82 -14.18 -6.73 0.55
C ILE A 82 -14.97 -7.76 1.36
N PRO A 83 -15.65 -8.75 0.74
CA PRO A 83 -16.30 -9.81 1.51
C PRO A 83 -15.26 -10.75 2.13
N TRP A 84 -15.44 -11.15 3.40
CA TRP A 84 -14.45 -11.94 4.17
C TRP A 84 -14.05 -13.29 3.54
N SER A 85 -14.83 -13.79 2.58
CA SER A 85 -14.54 -15.00 1.81
C SER A 85 -13.48 -14.82 0.70
N HIS A 86 -13.03 -13.59 0.43
CA HIS A 86 -12.13 -13.29 -0.68
C HIS A 86 -10.66 -13.24 -0.23
N THR A 87 -9.80 -13.90 -0.99
CA THR A 87 -8.35 -13.71 -0.92
C THR A 87 -7.97 -12.48 -1.73
N VAL A 88 -7.45 -11.45 -1.05
CA VAL A 88 -7.00 -10.21 -1.67
C VAL A 88 -5.48 -10.15 -1.67
N SER A 89 -4.92 -9.64 -2.75
CA SER A 89 -3.50 -9.33 -2.91
C SER A 89 -3.28 -7.84 -3.13
N VAL A 90 -2.08 -7.35 -2.80
CA VAL A 90 -1.60 -6.00 -3.11
C VAL A 90 -0.28 -6.03 -3.86
N SER A 91 -0.18 -5.25 -4.93
CA SER A 91 1.10 -4.81 -5.50
C SER A 91 1.29 -3.31 -5.22
N VAL A 92 2.51 -2.94 -4.84
CA VAL A 92 2.89 -1.55 -4.54
C VAL A 92 3.87 -1.08 -5.60
N LEU A 93 3.49 0.00 -6.29
CA LEU A 93 4.21 0.59 -7.41
C LEU A 93 4.72 1.98 -7.04
N VAL A 94 5.95 2.33 -7.41
CA VAL A 94 6.58 3.63 -7.11
C VAL A 94 7.03 4.30 -8.40
N GLY A 95 6.59 5.53 -8.62
CA GLY A 95 7.07 6.40 -9.70
C GLY A 95 8.56 6.68 -9.54
N ARG A 96 9.33 6.46 -10.62
CA ARG A 96 10.78 6.61 -10.62
C ARG A 96 11.21 8.04 -11.01
N LYS A 97 12.51 8.35 -10.82
CA LYS A 97 13.09 9.66 -11.18
C LYS A 97 13.21 9.85 -12.70
N ASP A 98 13.37 8.76 -13.45
CA ASP A 98 13.40 8.77 -14.89
C ASP A 98 11.98 8.91 -15.50
N PRO A 99 11.79 9.73 -16.54
CA PRO A 99 10.45 10.07 -17.03
C PRO A 99 9.61 8.86 -17.43
N ASN A 100 8.37 8.85 -16.95
CA ASN A 100 7.34 7.84 -17.27
C ASN A 100 7.64 6.38 -16.83
N LYS A 101 8.64 6.11 -15.99
CA LYS A 101 8.86 4.77 -15.45
C LYS A 101 8.32 4.58 -14.03
N ILE A 102 7.98 3.32 -13.72
CA ILE A 102 7.41 2.86 -12.45
C ILE A 102 8.15 1.58 -12.04
N ALA A 103 8.48 1.44 -10.76
CA ALA A 103 9.05 0.23 -10.15
C ALA A 103 7.96 -0.50 -9.35
N CYS A 104 7.93 -1.84 -9.36
CA CYS A 104 7.00 -2.64 -8.54
C CYS A 104 7.72 -3.18 -7.32
N ILE A 105 7.60 -2.47 -6.20
CA ILE A 105 8.42 -2.66 -5.00
C ILE A 105 7.93 -3.82 -4.11
N ILE A 106 6.65 -4.19 -4.26
CA ILE A 106 5.99 -5.36 -3.69
C ILE A 106 5.07 -5.91 -4.78
N ASP A 107 5.02 -7.22 -5.01
CA ASP A 107 4.18 -7.84 -6.05
C ASP A 107 3.26 -8.93 -5.50
N LYS A 108 1.95 -8.64 -5.46
CA LYS A 108 0.87 -9.55 -5.05
C LYS A 108 1.03 -10.18 -3.67
N SER A 109 1.58 -9.45 -2.72
CA SER A 109 1.58 -9.85 -1.32
C SER A 109 0.13 -10.05 -0.83
N LEU A 110 -0.10 -11.11 -0.06
CA LEU A 110 -1.42 -11.56 0.35
C LEU A 110 -1.83 -10.98 1.70
N PHE A 111 -3.10 -10.58 1.82
CA PHE A 111 -3.73 -10.32 3.12
C PHE A 111 -4.15 -11.64 3.78
N ASP A 112 -3.19 -12.42 4.21
CA ASP A 112 -3.40 -13.73 4.87
C ASP A 112 -3.63 -13.61 6.38
N TYR A 113 -3.24 -12.48 7.00
CA TYR A 113 -3.51 -12.16 8.40
C TYR A 113 -4.57 -11.06 8.54
N ILE A 114 -5.63 -11.36 9.29
CA ILE A 114 -6.72 -10.41 9.57
C ILE A 114 -6.90 -10.28 11.10
N ASP A 115 -6.52 -9.14 11.65
CA ASP A 115 -6.79 -8.76 13.03
C ASP A 115 -8.09 -7.94 13.08
N ARG A 116 -9.18 -8.61 13.44
CA ARG A 116 -10.49 -7.97 13.63
C ARG A 116 -10.52 -7.03 14.84
N THR A 117 -9.71 -7.25 15.86
CA THR A 117 -9.68 -6.39 17.06
C THR A 117 -8.97 -5.07 16.80
N ALA A 118 -7.90 -5.09 16.01
CA ALA A 118 -7.20 -3.90 15.53
C ALA A 118 -7.84 -3.26 14.29
N SER A 119 -8.89 -3.87 13.74
CA SER A 119 -9.52 -3.52 12.45
C SER A 119 -8.50 -3.36 11.30
N ARG A 120 -7.57 -4.32 11.21
CA ARG A 120 -6.48 -4.36 10.22
C ARG A 120 -6.38 -5.72 9.53
N ALA A 121 -6.33 -5.72 8.21
CA ALA A 121 -5.85 -6.87 7.44
C ALA A 121 -4.44 -6.55 6.96
N VAL A 122 -3.47 -7.43 7.21
CA VAL A 122 -2.04 -7.19 6.98
C VAL A 122 -1.52 -8.14 5.91
N ALA A 123 -0.80 -7.55 4.95
CA ALA A 123 0.04 -8.24 3.98
C ALA A 123 1.50 -7.88 4.28
N TYR A 124 2.41 -8.80 4.00
CA TYR A 124 3.83 -8.65 4.28
C TYR A 124 4.66 -9.17 3.09
N ASP A 125 5.71 -8.44 2.72
CA ASP A 125 6.67 -8.89 1.71
C ASP A 125 8.05 -8.28 1.94
N PHE A 126 9.03 -8.77 1.20
CA PHE A 126 10.33 -8.13 1.06
C PHE A 126 10.28 -7.11 -0.07
N LEU A 127 10.86 -5.93 0.17
CA LEU A 127 11.08 -4.96 -0.90
C LEU A 127 12.00 -5.56 -1.96
N VAL A 128 11.53 -5.53 -3.21
CA VAL A 128 12.38 -5.74 -4.38
C VAL A 128 13.35 -4.55 -4.48
N PHE A 129 14.60 -4.78 -4.91
CA PHE A 129 15.62 -3.74 -5.10
C PHE A 129 16.22 -3.80 -6.51
N SER A 130 16.93 -2.73 -6.88
CA SER A 130 17.69 -2.67 -8.13
C SER A 130 18.76 -3.76 -8.14
N PRO A 131 19.02 -4.45 -9.26
CA PRO A 131 20.21 -5.29 -9.39
C PRO A 131 21.52 -4.48 -9.24
N ASN A 132 21.45 -3.15 -9.33
CA ASN A 132 22.56 -2.23 -9.04
C ASN A 132 22.93 -2.19 -7.53
N TYR A 133 22.04 -2.64 -6.64
CA TYR A 133 22.25 -2.69 -5.18
C TYR A 133 22.18 -4.14 -4.65
N PRO A 134 23.01 -5.08 -5.16
CA PRO A 134 22.86 -6.52 -4.92
C PRO A 134 23.11 -6.96 -3.48
N PHE A 135 23.64 -6.07 -2.63
CA PHE A 135 23.86 -6.30 -1.20
C PHE A 135 22.69 -5.82 -0.32
N ILE A 136 21.65 -5.21 -0.92
CA ILE A 136 20.44 -4.78 -0.22
C ILE A 136 19.35 -5.80 -0.49
N SER A 137 19.14 -6.68 0.47
CA SER A 137 18.10 -7.70 0.47
C SER A 137 17.56 -7.88 1.88
N GLY A 138 16.35 -8.44 2.00
CA GLY A 138 15.75 -8.72 3.30
C GLY A 138 15.09 -7.53 4.01
N ILE A 139 14.98 -6.36 3.38
CA ILE A 139 14.19 -5.24 3.93
C ILE A 139 12.70 -5.59 3.80
N ARG A 140 12.04 -5.54 4.95
CA ARG A 140 10.65 -5.94 5.14
C ARG A 140 9.71 -4.74 4.98
N ALA A 141 8.57 -4.98 4.37
CA ALA A 141 7.49 -4.01 4.22
C ALA A 141 6.15 -4.64 4.57
N TRP A 142 5.35 -3.92 5.34
CA TRP A 142 3.99 -4.32 5.70
C TRP A 142 3.00 -3.38 5.05
N ILE A 143 1.95 -3.95 4.46
CA ILE A 143 0.80 -3.20 3.95
C ILE A 143 -0.37 -3.56 4.85
N SER A 144 -1.08 -2.56 5.37
CA SER A 144 -2.35 -2.81 6.06
C SER A 144 -3.53 -2.22 5.30
N LEU A 145 -4.59 -2.98 5.15
CA LEU A 145 -5.93 -2.45 4.92
C LEU A 145 -6.52 -2.09 6.27
N LEU A 146 -6.92 -0.82 6.41
CA LEU A 146 -7.59 -0.30 7.59
C LEU A 146 -9.09 -0.26 7.30
N PHE A 147 -9.91 -0.83 8.19
CA PHE A 147 -11.35 -0.95 7.96
C PHE A 147 -12.20 -0.44 9.14
N ALA A 148 -13.48 -0.17 8.87
CA ALA A 148 -14.46 0.21 9.88
C ALA A 148 -15.18 -1.03 10.43
N GLU A 149 -15.65 -0.93 11.68
CA GLU A 149 -16.63 -1.86 12.24
C GLU A 149 -18.03 -1.37 11.86
N ASP A 150 -18.52 -1.76 10.66
CA ASP A 150 -19.83 -1.32 10.14
C ASP A 150 -21.02 -2.17 10.65
N GLY A 151 -20.75 -3.19 11.48
CA GLY A 151 -21.75 -4.12 12.00
C GLY A 151 -22.28 -5.12 10.97
N ASN A 152 -21.70 -5.17 9.77
CA ASN A 152 -22.09 -6.06 8.68
C ASN A 152 -21.14 -7.28 8.63
N ASP A 153 -21.49 -8.34 9.35
CA ASP A 153 -20.66 -9.54 9.58
C ASP A 153 -20.05 -10.21 8.32
N GLY A 154 -20.53 -9.87 7.11
CA GLY A 154 -20.09 -10.44 5.83
C GLY A 154 -18.96 -9.70 5.09
N VAL A 155 -18.67 -8.44 5.40
CA VAL A 155 -17.71 -7.61 4.64
C VAL A 155 -16.76 -6.78 5.52
N MET A 156 -15.72 -6.27 4.88
CA MET A 156 -14.71 -5.37 5.41
C MET A 156 -14.80 -4.03 4.67
N ASP A 157 -15.28 -2.97 5.33
CA ASP A 157 -15.38 -1.61 4.76
C ASP A 157 -14.02 -0.89 4.87
N VAL A 158 -13.25 -0.86 3.79
CA VAL A 158 -11.90 -0.29 3.76
C VAL A 158 -11.97 1.24 3.69
N LEU A 159 -11.41 1.88 4.72
CA LEU A 159 -11.33 3.34 4.85
C LEU A 159 -9.92 3.88 4.63
N GLY A 160 -8.91 3.02 4.61
CA GLY A 160 -7.52 3.46 4.52
C GLY A 160 -6.55 2.34 4.18
N ILE A 161 -5.38 2.76 3.73
CA ILE A 161 -4.23 1.90 3.42
C ILE A 161 -3.04 2.43 4.20
N GLU A 162 -2.24 1.51 4.72
CA GLU A 162 -0.98 1.80 5.38
C GLU A 162 0.16 1.07 4.68
N LEU A 163 1.31 1.72 4.55
CA LEU A 163 2.58 1.12 4.20
C LEU A 163 3.59 1.44 5.32
N ASP A 164 4.06 0.38 5.99
CA ASP A 164 5.03 0.44 7.08
C ASP A 164 6.35 -0.20 6.62
N LEU A 165 7.45 0.50 6.93
CA LEU A 165 8.82 0.22 6.53
C LEU A 165 9.78 0.27 7.75
N CYS A 166 9.25 0.17 8.97
CA CYS A 166 9.94 0.33 10.26
C CYS A 166 11.28 -0.42 10.40
N ASP A 167 11.41 -1.57 9.74
CA ASP A 167 12.65 -2.37 9.66
C ASP A 167 13.85 -1.61 9.06
N ALA A 168 13.60 -0.63 8.18
CA ALA A 168 14.63 0.11 7.45
C ALA A 168 14.45 1.64 7.47
N ALA A 169 13.27 2.14 7.85
CA ALA A 169 12.96 3.57 7.85
C ALA A 169 12.04 3.94 9.01
N ASN A 170 12.48 4.89 9.84
CA ASN A 170 11.73 5.38 11.01
C ASN A 170 11.39 6.87 10.92
N SER A 171 11.57 7.46 9.74
CA SER A 171 11.23 8.84 9.42
C SER A 171 10.83 8.97 7.95
N LYS A 172 10.18 10.09 7.62
CA LYS A 172 9.87 10.48 6.23
C LYS A 172 11.13 10.52 5.38
N GLU A 173 12.21 11.07 5.91
CA GLU A 173 13.48 11.23 5.22
C GLU A 173 14.11 9.87 4.93
N ASP A 174 14.10 8.94 5.88
CA ASP A 174 14.56 7.57 5.67
C ASP A 174 13.74 6.84 4.60
N VAL A 175 12.40 6.99 4.61
CA VAL A 175 11.55 6.40 3.56
C VAL A 175 11.86 7.00 2.20
N LEU A 176 12.04 8.32 2.09
CA LEU A 176 12.37 8.97 0.83
C LEU A 176 13.77 8.55 0.33
N TRP A 177 14.73 8.32 1.22
CA TRP A 177 16.04 7.75 0.90
C TRP A 177 15.96 6.29 0.47
N LEU A 178 15.17 5.46 1.15
CA LEU A 178 14.94 4.07 0.79
C LEU A 178 14.33 3.97 -0.62
N LEU A 179 13.30 4.77 -0.91
CA LEU A 179 12.71 4.90 -2.24
C LEU A 179 13.67 5.52 -3.27
N ASP A 180 14.67 6.31 -2.85
CA ASP A 180 15.77 6.81 -3.69
C ASP A 180 16.74 5.72 -4.12
N MET A 181 16.93 4.70 -3.29
CA MET A 181 17.73 3.52 -3.59
C MET A 181 16.97 2.49 -4.46
N LEU A 182 15.69 2.74 -4.75
CA LEU A 182 14.88 1.97 -5.70
C LEU A 182 14.99 2.48 -7.15
N ASP A 183 16.16 3.01 -7.54
CA ASP A 183 16.43 3.45 -8.91
C ASP A 183 16.84 2.26 -9.81
N TRP A 184 15.90 1.78 -10.64
CA TRP A 184 15.96 0.46 -11.30
C TRP A 184 16.22 0.50 -12.81
N ASN A 185 17.23 1.26 -13.27
CA ASN A 185 17.66 1.36 -14.68
C ASN A 185 16.61 1.84 -15.68
#